data_AF-Q2IJU5-F1
#
_entry.id   AF-Q2IJU5-F1
#
_cell.length_a   1.000
_cell.length_b   1.000
_cell.length_c   1.000
_cell.angle_alpha   90.00
_cell.angle_beta   90.00
_cell.angle_gamma   90.00
#
_symmetry.space_group_name_H-M   'P 1'
#
loop_
_entity.id
_entity.type
_entity.pdbx_description
1 polymer ?
#
loop_
_entity_poly.entity_id
_entity_poly.type
_entity_poly.pdbx_seq_one_letter_code
_entity_poly.pdbx_strand_id
1 'polypeptide(L)'
;MTDTEKRNLVAQWAFDTRPVLLRFHLWLEDVEVERAQSEPVSAFSFTPRGIARCLAMTSAATALGTRLFGDYGGGAGKDKSTYNQVKKGADAISAYVMSEGLWHLTRTLPENHAIMVSLGEGLMPKAGETPEMGANPLLGFGRVYARPEVARLVDRAVRRLLNDPSHSFVDFYAWLQKRGITVWGAAVDTLENTSRFAEGKPTGPMAVFHLFDSPLTMSRPYESYMGSLTVPRAVAQSAERASVLLDYRTPRRQVVEAIEATYPGIRRENVHVWTLRGKSRVARLGKLWEEWKSLGVDLVEDGWKAPSGVEVFTDSGTYAPTFLVGSWKDAEGATHVFLTDGYAATAEAVQAASLSEVLDVETTMAPFSPSFELPCDAEGRIMQLDPAAPDFGRKLAEVFGGRELEVGKVESYAEAIREAESSNMPLGRRVLRAADFLPEKSWRVLASTGYMCDDPYTGSPGVTKVRDGVYRVTTRLATHNASAEIAFTFRLMEPLEQARHVFSPLLVRFMSGVDHTQRPVKISDSGRIRNELQTMFSQALEHDREKIRVHFDRVDEKVVPRHKQEAVRRVLEWYKANHPVWFSWLELG
;
A
#
# COMPACT_ATOMS: atom_id res chain seq x y z
N MET A 1 1.10 33.07 -14.15
CA MET A 1 0.10 33.21 -13.07
C MET A 1 0.39 34.52 -12.34
N THR A 2 -0.62 35.36 -12.14
CA THR A 2 -0.51 36.61 -11.36
C THR A 2 -0.50 36.31 -9.85
N ASP A 3 -0.04 37.26 -9.03
CA ASP A 3 -0.04 37.11 -7.56
C ASP A 3 -1.45 36.88 -6.98
N THR A 4 -2.48 37.46 -7.60
CA THR A 4 -3.87 37.25 -7.18
C THR A 4 -4.35 35.86 -7.52
N GLU A 5 -4.02 35.33 -8.71
CA GLU A 5 -4.34 33.96 -9.09
C GLU A 5 -3.67 32.94 -8.16
N LYS A 6 -2.40 33.16 -7.79
CA LYS A 6 -1.68 32.30 -6.83
C LYS A 6 -2.33 32.30 -5.46
N ARG A 7 -2.66 33.48 -4.92
CA ARG A 7 -3.36 33.59 -3.62
C ARG A 7 -4.73 32.91 -3.64
N ASN A 8 -5.48 33.05 -4.73
CA ASN A 8 -6.76 32.38 -4.89
C ASN A 8 -6.61 30.85 -4.98
N LEU A 9 -5.56 30.37 -5.65
CA LEU A 9 -5.25 28.94 -5.72
C LEU A 9 -4.95 28.38 -4.32
N VAL A 10 -4.07 29.03 -3.56
CA VAL A 10 -3.75 28.64 -2.17
C VAL A 10 -5.00 28.65 -1.30
N ALA A 11 -5.80 29.70 -1.36
CA ALA A 11 -7.04 29.82 -0.59
C ALA A 11 -8.04 28.70 -0.92
N GLN A 12 -8.21 28.35 -2.20
CA GLN A 12 -9.11 27.28 -2.61
C GLN A 12 -8.61 25.91 -2.15
N TRP A 13 -7.31 25.63 -2.23
CA TRP A 13 -6.74 24.38 -1.71
C TRP A 13 -6.85 24.29 -0.19
N ALA A 14 -6.56 25.38 0.53
CA ALA A 14 -6.73 25.43 1.97
C ALA A 14 -8.19 25.19 2.39
N PHE A 15 -9.15 25.76 1.66
CA PHE A 15 -10.57 25.54 1.90
C PHE A 15 -10.98 24.08 1.64
N ASP A 16 -10.65 23.55 0.45
CA ASP A 16 -11.05 22.19 0.04
C ASP A 16 -10.42 21.12 0.95
N THR A 17 -9.21 21.35 1.45
CA THR A 17 -8.42 20.39 2.24
C THR A 17 -8.38 20.69 3.74
N ARG A 18 -9.17 21.67 4.19
CA ARG A 18 -9.28 22.09 5.60
C ARG A 18 -9.41 20.95 6.61
N PRO A 19 -10.20 19.87 6.36
CA PRO A 19 -10.31 18.78 7.32
C PRO A 19 -8.95 18.14 7.68
N VAL A 20 -8.07 17.97 6.70
CA VAL A 20 -6.75 17.34 6.88
C VAL A 20 -5.76 18.35 7.46
N LEU A 21 -5.73 19.58 6.95
CA LEU A 21 -4.85 20.65 7.45
C LEU A 21 -5.07 20.93 8.95
N LEU A 22 -6.33 21.08 9.36
CA LEU A 22 -6.68 21.33 10.77
C LEU A 22 -6.33 20.14 11.65
N ARG A 23 -6.43 18.92 11.13
CA ARG A 23 -6.08 17.72 11.90
C ARG A 23 -4.57 17.68 12.19
N PHE A 24 -3.75 18.05 11.22
CA PHE A 24 -2.29 17.97 11.37
C PHE A 24 -1.62 19.28 11.77
N HIS A 25 -2.42 20.30 12.12
CA HIS A 25 -1.93 21.61 12.55
C HIS A 25 -0.95 22.19 11.50
N LEU A 26 -1.35 22.10 10.23
CA LEU A 26 -0.58 22.56 9.08
C LEU A 26 -1.19 23.82 8.52
N TRP A 27 -0.36 24.85 8.34
CA TRP A 27 -0.70 26.05 7.60
C TRP A 27 -0.17 25.94 6.16
N LEU A 28 -1.05 26.08 5.17
CA LEU A 28 -0.67 26.05 3.76
C LEU A 28 -0.14 27.43 3.33
N GLU A 29 1.17 27.55 3.13
CA GLU A 29 1.80 28.80 2.65
C GLU A 29 1.75 28.88 1.13
N ASP A 30 1.96 27.75 0.45
CA ASP A 30 1.89 27.72 -1.00
C ASP A 30 1.47 26.36 -1.56
N VAL A 31 0.98 26.37 -2.80
CA VAL A 31 0.70 25.18 -3.61
C VAL A 31 1.08 25.45 -5.07
N GLU A 32 1.87 24.55 -5.65
CA GLU A 32 2.19 24.49 -7.07
C GLU A 32 1.55 23.22 -7.65
N VAL A 33 0.95 23.32 -8.84
CA VAL A 33 0.26 22.20 -9.49
C VAL A 33 0.70 22.12 -10.93
N GLU A 34 1.43 21.07 -11.26
CA GLU A 34 1.77 20.69 -12.62
C GLU A 34 0.83 19.59 -13.08
N ARG A 35 0.31 19.69 -14.31
CA ARG A 35 -0.70 18.76 -14.83
C ARG A 35 -0.25 18.25 -16.19
N ALA A 36 -0.50 16.96 -16.45
CA ALA A 36 -0.32 16.38 -17.77
C ALA A 36 -1.39 16.85 -18.78
N GLN A 37 -2.51 17.38 -18.25
CA GLN A 37 -3.68 17.84 -19.00
C GLN A 37 -4.14 19.23 -18.52
N SER A 38 -4.96 19.92 -19.31
CA SER A 38 -5.43 21.28 -19.00
C SER A 38 -6.36 21.32 -17.78
N GLU A 39 -7.33 20.41 -17.73
CA GLU A 39 -8.32 20.30 -16.66
C GLU A 39 -7.75 19.65 -15.38
N PRO A 40 -8.32 19.94 -14.19
CA PRO A 40 -7.87 19.30 -12.96
C PRO A 40 -8.18 17.80 -12.98
N VAL A 41 -7.38 16.97 -12.30
CA VAL A 41 -7.59 15.52 -12.15
C VAL A 41 -9.01 15.18 -11.67
N SER A 42 -9.61 16.03 -10.84
CA SER A 42 -10.99 15.87 -10.37
C SER A 42 -12.07 15.91 -11.45
N ALA A 43 -11.78 16.46 -12.64
CA ALA A 43 -12.70 16.43 -13.78
C ALA A 43 -12.79 15.03 -14.42
N PHE A 44 -11.75 14.20 -14.23
CA PHE A 44 -11.64 12.84 -14.77
C PHE A 44 -11.92 11.77 -13.69
N SER A 45 -11.71 12.11 -12.42
CA SER A 45 -11.95 11.21 -11.29
C SER A 45 -13.45 10.97 -11.05
N PHE A 46 -13.78 9.78 -10.54
CA PHE A 46 -15.12 9.45 -10.05
C PHE A 46 -15.44 10.11 -8.69
N THR A 47 -14.44 10.68 -8.02
CA THR A 47 -14.61 11.33 -6.72
C THR A 47 -14.93 12.82 -6.87
N PRO A 48 -15.71 13.42 -5.95
CA PRO A 48 -15.85 14.87 -5.90
C PRO A 48 -14.50 15.58 -5.73
N ARG A 49 -14.35 16.78 -6.30
CA ARG A 49 -13.11 17.57 -6.25
C ARG A 49 -12.50 17.69 -4.85
N GLY A 50 -13.32 17.95 -3.84
CA GLY A 50 -12.85 18.07 -2.45
C GLY A 50 -12.24 16.77 -1.91
N ILE A 51 -12.78 15.61 -2.31
CA ILE A 51 -12.25 14.29 -1.90
C ILE A 51 -10.90 14.04 -2.57
N ALA A 52 -10.79 14.22 -3.90
CA ALA A 52 -9.52 14.05 -4.61
C ALA A 52 -8.40 14.93 -4.01
N ARG A 53 -8.71 16.20 -3.71
CA ARG A 53 -7.75 17.13 -3.08
C ARG A 53 -7.40 16.73 -1.64
N CYS A 54 -8.38 16.28 -0.85
CA CYS A 54 -8.11 15.76 0.49
C CYS A 54 -7.25 14.49 0.48
N LEU A 55 -7.37 13.64 -0.54
CA LEU A 55 -6.49 12.48 -0.71
C LEU A 55 -5.06 12.91 -0.98
N ALA A 56 -4.83 13.85 -1.91
CA ALA A 56 -3.49 14.44 -2.11
C ALA A 56 -2.94 15.04 -0.81
N MET A 57 -3.75 15.83 -0.09
CA MET A 57 -3.33 16.41 1.19
C MET A 57 -3.02 15.35 2.26
N THR A 58 -3.76 14.24 2.26
CA THR A 58 -3.53 13.11 3.18
C THR A 58 -2.22 12.41 2.85
N SER A 59 -1.93 12.14 1.57
CA SER A 59 -0.64 11.60 1.14
C SER A 59 0.51 12.57 1.47
N ALA A 60 0.31 13.89 1.30
CA ALA A 60 1.30 14.91 1.65
C ALA A 60 1.60 14.93 3.16
N ALA A 61 0.54 14.96 3.98
CA ALA A 61 0.67 14.94 5.43
C ALA A 61 1.34 13.64 5.91
N THR A 62 1.01 12.50 5.29
CA THR A 62 1.63 11.20 5.57
C THR A 62 3.12 11.24 5.25
N ALA A 63 3.51 11.70 4.06
CA ALA A 63 4.90 11.80 3.68
C ALA A 63 5.70 12.73 4.63
N LEU A 64 5.14 13.91 4.95
CA LEU A 64 5.74 14.86 5.89
C LEU A 64 5.91 14.25 7.29
N GLY A 65 4.82 13.69 7.84
CA GLY A 65 4.78 13.14 9.18
C GLY A 65 5.75 11.99 9.36
N THR A 66 5.75 11.05 8.42
CA THR A 66 6.66 9.91 8.44
C THR A 66 8.10 10.37 8.27
N ARG A 67 8.41 11.29 7.32
CA ARG A 67 9.78 11.79 7.15
C ARG A 67 10.35 12.46 8.40
N LEU A 68 9.55 13.29 9.07
CA LEU A 68 10.00 14.07 10.22
C LEU A 68 10.01 13.28 11.53
N PHE A 69 9.05 12.37 11.71
CA PHE A 69 8.80 11.75 13.01
C PHE A 69 8.99 10.22 13.01
N GLY A 70 9.13 9.59 11.84
CA GLY A 70 9.33 8.16 11.64
C GLY A 70 10.72 7.61 11.97
N ASP A 71 11.64 8.43 12.51
CA ASP A 71 13.03 8.02 12.81
C ASP A 71 13.83 7.59 11.56
N TYR A 72 13.74 8.39 10.49
CA TYR A 72 14.47 8.17 9.24
C TYR A 72 15.97 8.00 9.47
N GLY A 73 16.54 6.91 8.97
CA GLY A 73 17.96 6.57 9.18
C GLY A 73 18.30 6.04 10.57
N GLY A 74 17.35 5.96 11.50
CA GLY A 74 17.58 5.49 12.87
C GLY A 74 18.02 4.02 12.97
N GLY A 75 17.76 3.22 11.93
CA GLY A 75 18.16 1.81 11.83
C GLY A 75 19.58 1.60 11.32
N ALA A 76 20.23 2.61 10.75
CA ALA A 76 21.56 2.46 10.17
C ALA A 76 22.60 2.00 11.22
N GLY A 77 23.31 0.90 10.93
CA GLY A 77 24.33 0.34 11.81
C GLY A 77 23.81 -0.27 13.11
N LYS A 78 22.49 -0.42 13.27
CA LYS A 78 21.88 -1.06 14.45
C LYS A 78 21.81 -2.57 14.29
N ASP A 79 21.66 -3.27 15.41
CA ASP A 79 21.38 -4.70 15.41
C ASP A 79 19.98 -4.99 14.84
N LYS A 80 19.72 -6.25 14.44
CA LYS A 80 18.46 -6.67 13.81
C LYS A 80 17.22 -6.34 14.64
N SER A 81 17.31 -6.42 15.97
CA SER A 81 16.16 -6.13 16.85
C SER A 81 15.83 -4.64 16.80
N THR A 82 16.81 -3.78 17.04
CA THR A 82 16.65 -2.32 16.99
C THR A 82 16.25 -1.85 15.60
N TYR A 83 16.84 -2.40 14.53
CA TYR A 83 16.47 -2.12 13.15
C TYR A 83 14.99 -2.40 12.87
N ASN A 84 14.50 -3.57 13.32
CA ASN A 84 13.08 -3.92 13.18
C ASN A 84 12.16 -3.02 14.00
N GLN A 85 12.59 -2.54 15.18
CA GLN A 85 11.82 -1.58 15.97
C GLN A 85 11.68 -0.23 15.24
N VAL A 86 12.76 0.26 14.61
CA VAL A 86 12.73 1.50 13.82
C VAL A 86 11.76 1.37 12.65
N LYS A 87 11.83 0.26 11.90
CA LYS A 87 10.90 -0.01 10.79
C LYS A 87 9.44 0.01 11.25
N LYS A 88 9.12 -0.76 12.30
CA LYS A 88 7.75 -0.80 12.87
C LYS A 88 7.29 0.56 13.39
N GLY A 89 8.19 1.36 13.97
CA GLY A 89 7.89 2.71 14.43
C GLY A 89 7.56 3.66 13.27
N ALA A 90 8.30 3.59 12.18
CA ALA A 90 8.06 4.36 10.96
C ALA A 90 6.71 3.99 10.33
N ASP A 91 6.45 2.68 10.15
CA ASP A 91 5.17 2.17 9.62
C ASP A 91 3.99 2.62 10.50
N ALA A 92 4.13 2.54 11.83
CA ALA A 92 3.07 2.95 12.76
C ALA A 92 2.73 4.45 12.67
N ILE A 93 3.72 5.32 12.46
CA ILE A 93 3.49 6.75 12.22
C ILE A 93 2.82 6.95 10.87
N SER A 94 3.30 6.28 9.83
CA SER A 94 2.72 6.41 8.49
C SER A 94 1.26 5.97 8.44
N ALA A 95 0.97 4.79 9.01
CA ALA A 95 -0.38 4.25 9.14
C ALA A 95 -1.29 5.15 9.97
N TYR A 96 -0.78 5.75 11.04
CA TYR A 96 -1.52 6.70 11.85
C TYR A 96 -1.91 7.96 11.08
N VAL A 97 -0.96 8.58 10.40
CA VAL A 97 -1.20 9.84 9.68
C VAL A 97 -2.15 9.62 8.52
N MET A 98 -1.96 8.56 7.73
CA MET A 98 -2.88 8.17 6.66
C MET A 98 -4.30 7.92 7.22
N SER A 99 -4.43 7.10 8.26
CA SER A 99 -5.72 6.77 8.88
C SER A 99 -6.44 7.99 9.45
N GLU A 100 -5.73 8.90 10.12
CA GLU A 100 -6.32 10.14 10.62
C GLU A 100 -6.70 11.08 9.48
N GLY A 101 -5.93 11.16 8.40
CA GLY A 101 -6.33 11.87 7.18
C GLY A 101 -7.63 11.32 6.59
N LEU A 102 -7.74 9.99 6.46
CA LEU A 102 -8.97 9.31 6.03
C LEU A 102 -10.15 9.61 6.96
N TRP A 103 -9.97 9.55 8.28
CA TRP A 103 -11.04 9.86 9.24
C TRP A 103 -11.58 11.29 9.13
N HIS A 104 -10.72 12.26 8.82
CA HIS A 104 -11.14 13.65 8.69
C HIS A 104 -11.70 13.96 7.32
N LEU A 105 -11.13 13.39 6.25
CA LEU A 105 -11.68 13.56 4.90
C LEU A 105 -13.03 12.84 4.76
N THR A 106 -13.23 11.67 5.38
CA THR A 106 -14.47 10.91 5.18
C THR A 106 -15.71 11.55 5.79
N ARG A 107 -15.55 12.59 6.61
CA ARG A 107 -16.65 13.45 7.08
C ARG A 107 -17.29 14.26 5.96
N THR A 108 -16.60 14.45 4.85
CA THR A 108 -17.11 15.17 3.67
C THR A 108 -17.66 14.23 2.59
N LEU A 109 -17.65 12.90 2.82
CA LEU A 109 -18.29 11.96 1.92
C LEU A 109 -19.80 12.23 1.82
N PRO A 110 -20.41 11.88 0.67
CA PRO A 110 -21.86 11.80 0.57
C PRO A 110 -22.45 10.85 1.62
N GLU A 111 -23.70 11.06 2.01
CA GLU A 111 -24.30 10.43 3.19
C GLU A 111 -24.40 8.91 3.11
N ASN A 112 -24.41 8.35 1.90
CA ASN A 112 -24.49 6.92 1.63
C ASN A 112 -23.14 6.30 1.20
N HIS A 113 -22.03 7.02 1.33
CA HIS A 113 -20.72 6.57 0.88
C HIS A 113 -19.81 6.12 2.04
N ALA A 114 -18.97 5.12 1.76
CA ALA A 114 -17.92 4.65 2.64
C ALA A 114 -16.65 4.33 1.83
N ILE A 115 -15.49 4.45 2.48
CA ILE A 115 -14.24 3.87 1.99
C ILE A 115 -13.98 2.59 2.77
N MET A 116 -13.67 1.49 2.08
CA MET A 116 -13.30 0.22 2.68
C MET A 116 -11.90 -0.17 2.24
N VAL A 117 -10.97 -0.35 3.18
CA VAL A 117 -9.66 -0.92 2.86
C VAL A 117 -9.87 -2.36 2.40
N SER A 118 -9.57 -2.64 1.14
CA SER A 118 -9.70 -3.96 0.51
C SER A 118 -8.34 -4.64 0.33
N LEU A 119 -7.26 -3.86 0.32
CA LEU A 119 -5.87 -4.32 0.32
C LEU A 119 -5.05 -3.37 1.20
N GLY A 120 -4.17 -3.91 2.03
CA GLY A 120 -3.25 -3.08 2.81
C GLY A 120 -2.51 -3.88 3.86
N GLU A 121 -1.74 -3.19 4.70
CA GLU A 121 -0.92 -3.81 5.73
C GLU A 121 -1.79 -4.51 6.79
N GLY A 122 -1.65 -5.83 6.91
CA GLY A 122 -2.15 -6.62 8.04
C GLY A 122 -3.67 -6.78 8.13
N LEU A 123 -4.07 -7.58 9.12
CA LEU A 123 -5.48 -7.93 9.37
C LEU A 123 -6.16 -6.85 10.22
N MET A 124 -7.45 -6.55 9.98
CA MET A 124 -8.26 -5.80 10.95
C MET A 124 -8.96 -6.78 11.92
N PRO A 125 -8.86 -6.60 13.25
CA PRO A 125 -9.59 -7.43 14.23
C PRO A 125 -11.10 -7.22 14.12
N LYS A 126 -11.88 -8.28 13.89
CA LYS A 126 -13.34 -8.23 13.68
C LYS A 126 -14.16 -9.28 14.45
N ALA A 127 -13.55 -10.01 15.40
CA ALA A 127 -14.12 -10.81 16.51
C ALA A 127 -13.93 -12.35 16.48
N GLY A 128 -12.96 -12.84 17.28
CA GLY A 128 -12.78 -14.24 17.71
C GLY A 128 -11.41 -14.88 17.40
N GLU A 129 -10.36 -14.06 17.32
CA GLU A 129 -9.22 -14.22 16.40
C GLU A 129 -8.08 -15.18 16.84
N THR A 130 -7.49 -15.93 15.89
CA THR A 130 -6.05 -15.98 15.48
C THR A 130 -5.95 -16.56 14.04
N PRO A 131 -4.81 -16.47 13.29
CA PRO A 131 -3.69 -17.41 13.57
C PRO A 131 -2.45 -16.82 14.26
N GLU A 132 -1.99 -15.60 13.98
CA GLU A 132 -0.87 -14.98 14.74
C GLU A 132 -0.85 -13.43 14.70
N MET A 133 -2.00 -12.82 14.40
CA MET A 133 -2.43 -11.45 14.74
C MET A 133 -1.38 -10.33 14.84
N GLY A 134 -0.67 -10.07 13.74
CA GLY A 134 -0.28 -8.70 13.37
C GLY A 134 -1.50 -7.96 12.86
N ALA A 135 -2.10 -7.11 13.70
CA ALA A 135 -3.29 -6.36 13.36
C ALA A 135 -2.94 -4.90 13.04
N ASN A 136 -3.38 -4.40 11.88
CA ASN A 136 -3.43 -2.96 11.63
C ASN A 136 -4.89 -2.49 11.78
N PRO A 137 -5.39 -2.20 13.00
CA PRO A 137 -6.74 -1.70 13.22
C PRO A 137 -6.97 -0.31 12.60
N LEU A 138 -5.89 0.37 12.22
CA LEU A 138 -5.97 1.66 11.55
C LEU A 138 -6.28 1.46 10.08
N LEU A 139 -5.58 0.59 9.35
CA LEU A 139 -5.68 0.46 7.87
C LEU A 139 -5.74 -0.99 7.36
N GLY A 140 -6.07 -1.96 8.21
CA GLY A 140 -6.15 -3.37 7.84
C GLY A 140 -7.38 -3.68 6.98
N PHE A 141 -7.35 -4.85 6.34
CA PHE A 141 -8.44 -5.32 5.48
C PHE A 141 -9.82 -5.21 6.14
N GLY A 142 -10.79 -4.73 5.38
CA GLY A 142 -12.16 -4.52 5.81
C GLY A 142 -12.37 -3.27 6.67
N ARG A 143 -11.34 -2.47 6.95
CA ARG A 143 -11.51 -1.21 7.69
C ARG A 143 -12.42 -0.25 6.92
N VAL A 144 -13.44 0.27 7.61
CA VAL A 144 -14.43 1.18 7.04
C VAL A 144 -14.22 2.60 7.56
N TYR A 145 -14.14 3.56 6.64
CA TYR A 145 -14.18 5.00 6.92
C TYR A 145 -15.42 5.62 6.29
N ALA A 146 -16.31 6.13 7.13
CA ALA A 146 -17.55 6.75 6.69
C ALA A 146 -18.14 7.61 7.81
N ARG A 147 -19.27 8.27 7.53
CA ARG A 147 -20.10 8.88 8.58
C ARG A 147 -20.60 7.80 9.57
N PRO A 148 -20.84 8.14 10.85
CA PRO A 148 -21.02 7.14 11.91
C PRO A 148 -22.12 6.09 11.69
N GLU A 149 -23.21 6.43 11.01
CA GLU A 149 -24.31 5.49 10.74
C GLU A 149 -23.97 4.50 9.62
N VAL A 150 -23.48 4.99 8.48
CA VAL A 150 -22.98 4.15 7.39
C VAL A 150 -21.82 3.27 7.84
N ALA A 151 -20.88 3.84 8.61
CA ALA A 151 -19.74 3.10 9.16
C ALA A 151 -20.22 1.88 9.97
N ARG A 152 -21.22 2.05 10.86
CA ARG A 152 -21.78 0.95 11.66
C ARG A 152 -22.52 -0.09 10.80
N LEU A 153 -23.21 0.33 9.75
CA LEU A 153 -23.93 -0.57 8.85
C LEU A 153 -22.97 -1.41 8.02
N VAL A 154 -22.03 -0.76 7.35
CA VAL A 154 -21.03 -1.42 6.50
C VAL A 154 -20.09 -2.27 7.36
N ASP A 155 -19.67 -1.82 8.54
CA ASP A 155 -18.81 -2.62 9.44
C ASP A 155 -19.48 -3.94 9.84
N ARG A 156 -20.79 -3.94 10.12
CA ARG A 156 -21.54 -5.18 10.39
C ARG A 156 -21.58 -6.12 9.18
N ALA A 157 -21.77 -5.58 7.98
CA ALA A 157 -21.76 -6.37 6.75
C ALA A 157 -20.36 -6.97 6.48
N VAL A 158 -19.29 -6.20 6.66
CA VAL A 158 -17.91 -6.70 6.54
C VAL A 158 -17.59 -7.75 7.60
N ARG A 159 -18.05 -7.58 8.84
CA ARG A 159 -17.89 -8.62 9.88
C ARG A 159 -18.54 -9.93 9.46
N ARG A 160 -19.70 -9.87 8.80
CA ARG A 160 -20.36 -11.06 8.26
C ARG A 160 -19.54 -11.66 7.13
N LEU A 161 -19.06 -10.84 6.19
CA LEU A 161 -18.21 -11.30 5.07
C LEU A 161 -16.95 -12.05 5.56
N LEU A 162 -16.35 -11.58 6.65
CA LEU A 162 -15.15 -12.20 7.23
C LEU A 162 -15.44 -13.51 7.98
N ASN A 163 -16.54 -13.56 8.74
CA ASN A 163 -16.75 -14.60 9.76
C ASN A 163 -17.84 -15.62 9.43
N ASP A 164 -18.70 -15.37 8.45
CA ASP A 164 -19.80 -16.27 8.04
C ASP A 164 -19.43 -16.93 6.71
N PRO A 165 -19.00 -18.23 6.69
CA PRO A 165 -18.63 -18.93 5.46
C PRO A 165 -19.77 -19.04 4.44
N SER A 166 -21.02 -18.85 4.86
CA SER A 166 -22.19 -18.84 3.97
C SER A 166 -22.45 -17.48 3.32
N HIS A 167 -21.74 -16.43 3.75
CA HIS A 167 -21.90 -15.08 3.23
C HIS A 167 -20.76 -14.73 2.27
N SER A 168 -21.04 -14.79 0.98
CA SER A 168 -20.05 -14.52 -0.06
C SER A 168 -19.86 -13.02 -0.33
N PHE A 169 -18.81 -12.68 -1.09
CA PHE A 169 -18.66 -11.31 -1.61
C PHE A 169 -19.86 -10.88 -2.48
N VAL A 170 -20.45 -11.81 -3.23
CA VAL A 170 -21.65 -11.53 -4.06
C VAL A 170 -22.82 -11.11 -3.18
N ASP A 171 -23.03 -11.78 -2.04
CA ASP A 171 -24.08 -11.43 -1.09
C ASP A 171 -23.82 -10.06 -0.44
N PHE A 172 -22.56 -9.78 -0.07
CA PHE A 172 -22.14 -8.49 0.46
C PHE A 172 -22.39 -7.36 -0.54
N TYR A 173 -21.98 -7.54 -1.80
CA TYR A 173 -22.11 -6.54 -2.84
C TYR A 173 -23.58 -6.29 -3.22
N ALA A 174 -24.38 -7.35 -3.37
CA ALA A 174 -25.82 -7.24 -3.60
C ALA A 174 -26.55 -6.53 -2.44
N TRP A 175 -26.09 -6.76 -1.20
CA TRP A 175 -26.62 -6.08 -0.02
C TRP A 175 -26.36 -4.56 -0.05
N LEU A 176 -25.16 -4.14 -0.47
CA LEU A 176 -24.80 -2.73 -0.66
C LEU A 176 -25.70 -2.07 -1.71
N GLN A 177 -25.81 -2.70 -2.88
CA GLN A 177 -26.62 -2.20 -4.00
C GLN A 177 -28.10 -2.04 -3.61
N LYS A 178 -28.69 -3.05 -2.95
CA LYS A 178 -30.09 -3.01 -2.48
C LYS A 178 -30.36 -1.87 -1.49
N ARG A 179 -29.33 -1.38 -0.79
CA ARG A 179 -29.43 -0.29 0.19
C ARG A 179 -29.01 1.07 -0.37
N GLY A 180 -28.59 1.13 -1.63
CA GLY A 180 -28.03 2.33 -2.22
C GLY A 180 -26.79 2.83 -1.47
N ILE A 181 -26.01 1.92 -0.88
CA ILE A 181 -24.74 2.27 -0.22
C ILE A 181 -23.63 2.11 -1.24
N THR A 182 -22.83 3.16 -1.43
CA THR A 182 -21.63 3.11 -2.27
C THR A 182 -20.42 2.86 -1.39
N VAL A 183 -19.67 1.78 -1.67
CA VAL A 183 -18.38 1.53 -1.04
C VAL A 183 -17.29 1.74 -2.09
N TRP A 184 -16.34 2.63 -1.80
CA TRP A 184 -15.10 2.75 -2.55
C TRP A 184 -14.04 1.85 -1.92
N GLY A 185 -13.47 0.94 -2.70
CA GLY A 185 -12.36 0.10 -2.26
C GLY A 185 -11.08 0.91 -2.13
N ALA A 186 -10.24 0.60 -1.16
CA ALA A 186 -8.92 1.21 -1.02
C ALA A 186 -7.82 0.14 -1.00
N ALA A 187 -6.72 0.40 -1.69
CA ALA A 187 -5.47 -0.32 -1.54
C ALA A 187 -4.41 0.63 -0.95
N VAL A 188 -3.75 0.21 0.12
CA VAL A 188 -2.91 1.09 0.94
C VAL A 188 -1.56 0.45 1.23
N ASP A 189 -0.49 1.16 0.88
CA ASP A 189 0.87 0.89 1.35
C ASP A 189 1.38 2.19 1.96
N THR A 190 1.48 2.24 3.29
CA THR A 190 1.74 3.52 3.97
C THR A 190 3.19 3.90 3.97
N LEU A 191 4.09 2.95 3.79
CA LEU A 191 5.53 3.20 3.74
C LEU A 191 6.17 2.19 2.78
N GLU A 192 6.04 2.47 1.49
CA GLU A 192 6.78 1.73 0.48
C GLU A 192 8.28 1.94 0.75
N ASN A 193 9.07 0.88 0.64
CA ASN A 193 10.51 0.89 0.87
C ASN A 193 10.92 1.18 2.33
N THR A 194 10.19 0.65 3.33
CA THR A 194 10.51 0.80 4.77
C THR A 194 11.98 0.51 5.12
N SER A 195 12.60 -0.51 4.51
CA SER A 195 14.01 -0.84 4.75
C SER A 195 14.94 0.31 4.34
N ARG A 196 14.69 0.90 3.16
CA ARG A 196 15.45 2.07 2.67
C ARG A 196 15.23 3.29 3.56
N PHE A 197 14.00 3.49 4.04
CA PHE A 197 13.67 4.54 5.00
C PHE A 197 14.46 4.39 6.32
N ALA A 198 14.45 3.19 6.91
CA ALA A 198 15.16 2.90 8.16
C ALA A 198 16.69 3.03 8.03
N GLU A 199 17.23 2.76 6.84
CA GLU A 199 18.65 2.95 6.50
C GLU A 199 19.01 4.39 6.14
N GLY A 200 18.03 5.28 5.98
CA GLY A 200 18.27 6.68 5.64
C GLY A 200 18.68 6.87 4.18
N LYS A 201 18.24 6.00 3.27
CA LYS A 201 18.53 6.11 1.83
C LYS A 201 17.82 7.34 1.23
N PRO A 202 18.52 8.11 0.38
CA PRO A 202 18.02 9.39 -0.13
C PRO A 202 16.85 9.26 -1.12
N THR A 203 16.59 8.06 -1.65
CA THR A 203 15.61 7.80 -2.70
C THR A 203 14.71 6.60 -2.37
N GLY A 204 13.45 6.66 -2.81
CA GLY A 204 12.52 5.53 -2.82
C GLY A 204 11.36 5.58 -1.81
N PRO A 205 11.57 5.92 -0.52
CA PRO A 205 10.47 5.94 0.44
C PRO A 205 9.30 6.85 0.06
N MET A 206 8.08 6.29 0.06
CA MET A 206 6.84 7.01 -0.26
C MET A 206 5.61 6.36 0.39
N ALA A 207 4.50 7.08 0.42
CA ALA A 207 3.20 6.55 0.81
C ALA A 207 2.32 6.41 -0.44
N VAL A 208 1.66 5.26 -0.60
CA VAL A 208 0.83 4.93 -1.77
C VAL A 208 -0.59 4.60 -1.34
N PHE A 209 -1.56 5.29 -1.94
CA PHE A 209 -2.98 5.08 -1.67
C PHE A 209 -3.78 5.07 -2.97
N HIS A 210 -4.47 3.97 -3.26
CA HIS A 210 -5.35 3.83 -4.43
C HIS A 210 -6.79 3.72 -3.98
N LEU A 211 -7.67 4.54 -4.55
CA LEU A 211 -9.10 4.49 -4.34
C LEU A 211 -9.81 3.98 -5.59
N PHE A 212 -10.59 2.92 -5.45
CA PHE A 212 -11.39 2.28 -6.50
C PHE A 212 -12.86 2.68 -6.35
N ASP A 213 -13.58 2.78 -7.46
CA ASP A 213 -15.00 3.15 -7.47
C ASP A 213 -15.95 2.05 -6.96
N SER A 214 -15.41 0.88 -6.60
CA SER A 214 -16.08 -0.25 -5.99
C SER A 214 -15.16 -0.95 -4.97
N PRO A 215 -15.67 -1.76 -4.03
CA PRO A 215 -14.80 -2.62 -3.21
C PRO A 215 -14.14 -3.68 -4.09
N LEU A 216 -12.92 -4.11 -3.74
CA LEU A 216 -12.31 -5.25 -4.44
C LEU A 216 -13.00 -6.54 -4.03
N THR A 217 -13.02 -7.53 -4.93
CA THR A 217 -13.71 -8.81 -4.76
C THR A 217 -13.07 -9.70 -3.69
N MET A 218 -11.85 -9.41 -3.26
CA MET A 218 -11.22 -10.08 -2.14
C MET A 218 -12.11 -10.01 -0.90
N SER A 219 -12.43 -11.18 -0.36
CA SER A 219 -13.41 -11.33 0.71
C SER A 219 -12.76 -11.50 2.08
N ARG A 220 -11.47 -11.83 2.09
CA ARG A 220 -10.66 -12.01 3.29
C ARG A 220 -9.29 -11.40 3.06
N PRO A 221 -8.58 -11.07 4.15
CA PRO A 221 -7.19 -10.70 4.05
C PRO A 221 -6.39 -11.84 3.40
N TYR A 222 -5.45 -11.48 2.53
CA TYR A 222 -4.58 -12.44 1.89
C TYR A 222 -3.23 -11.78 1.63
N GLU A 223 -2.18 -12.40 2.16
CA GLU A 223 -0.80 -11.94 2.02
C GLU A 223 0.02 -13.07 1.40
N SER A 224 0.40 -12.87 0.13
CA SER A 224 1.31 -13.75 -0.60
C SER A 224 2.09 -12.92 -1.62
N TYR A 225 2.78 -13.57 -2.55
CA TYR A 225 3.48 -12.96 -3.66
C TYR A 225 2.72 -13.10 -4.98
N MET A 226 2.96 -12.16 -5.90
CA MET A 226 2.49 -12.24 -7.27
C MET A 226 3.62 -11.95 -8.24
N GLY A 227 3.82 -12.83 -9.22
CA GLY A 227 4.59 -12.52 -10.41
C GLY A 227 3.92 -11.37 -11.15
N SER A 228 4.70 -10.43 -11.67
CA SER A 228 4.19 -9.26 -12.40
C SER A 228 5.06 -8.96 -13.61
N LEU A 229 4.42 -8.71 -14.75
CA LEU A 229 5.04 -8.21 -15.97
C LEU A 229 4.27 -6.97 -16.41
N THR A 230 4.94 -5.82 -16.43
CA THR A 230 4.36 -4.55 -16.90
C THR A 230 5.13 -4.06 -18.11
N VAL A 231 4.43 -3.90 -19.23
CA VAL A 231 4.99 -3.45 -20.50
C VAL A 231 4.28 -2.18 -20.98
N PRO A 232 4.90 -1.37 -21.86
CA PRO A 232 4.18 -0.28 -22.51
C PRO A 232 2.94 -0.82 -23.23
N ARG A 233 1.80 -0.11 -23.16
CA ARG A 233 0.55 -0.59 -23.78
C ARG A 233 0.70 -0.82 -25.28
N ALA A 234 1.50 0.02 -25.96
CA ALA A 234 1.81 -0.15 -27.37
C ALA A 234 2.42 -1.54 -27.68
N VAL A 235 3.24 -2.08 -26.79
CA VAL A 235 3.85 -3.43 -26.92
C VAL A 235 2.78 -4.51 -26.78
N ALA A 236 1.93 -4.42 -25.76
CA ALA A 236 0.81 -5.34 -25.57
C ALA A 236 -0.13 -5.33 -26.79
N GLN A 237 -0.52 -4.16 -27.28
CA GLN A 237 -1.37 -4.02 -28.46
C GLN A 237 -0.71 -4.57 -29.74
N SER A 238 0.61 -4.44 -29.88
CA SER A 238 1.33 -5.01 -31.02
C SER A 238 1.32 -6.53 -31.00
N ALA A 239 1.54 -7.12 -29.82
CA ALA A 239 1.39 -8.57 -29.63
C ALA A 239 -0.05 -9.03 -29.91
N GLU A 240 -1.06 -8.30 -29.43
CA GLU A 240 -2.47 -8.62 -29.67
C GLU A 240 -2.83 -8.58 -31.17
N ARG A 241 -2.32 -7.60 -31.93
CA ARG A 241 -2.46 -7.57 -33.40
C ARG A 241 -1.86 -8.80 -34.08
N ALA A 242 -0.84 -9.40 -33.48
CA ALA A 242 -0.23 -10.66 -33.91
C ALA A 242 -0.90 -11.90 -33.29
N SER A 243 -2.06 -11.75 -32.64
CA SER A 243 -2.79 -12.82 -31.93
C SER A 243 -2.00 -13.45 -30.78
N VAL A 244 -1.08 -12.69 -30.17
CA VAL A 244 -0.32 -13.08 -28.98
C VAL A 244 -0.83 -12.29 -27.78
N LEU A 245 -1.37 -12.99 -26.79
CA LEU A 245 -1.70 -12.39 -25.50
C LEU A 245 -0.46 -12.47 -24.59
N LEU A 246 0.19 -11.32 -24.37
CA LEU A 246 1.28 -11.25 -23.40
C LEU A 246 0.73 -11.43 -21.98
N ASP A 247 1.38 -12.30 -21.22
CA ASP A 247 1.11 -12.52 -19.82
C ASP A 247 2.43 -12.73 -19.05
N TYR A 248 2.35 -12.74 -17.72
CA TYR A 248 3.54 -12.93 -16.87
C TYR A 248 4.34 -14.18 -17.23
N ARG A 249 3.70 -15.22 -17.78
CA ARG A 249 4.31 -16.50 -18.12
C ARG A 249 4.80 -16.56 -19.57
N THR A 250 4.56 -15.53 -20.37
CA THR A 250 5.05 -15.46 -21.76
C THR A 250 6.57 -15.55 -21.79
N PRO A 251 7.18 -16.46 -22.57
CA PRO A 251 8.63 -16.52 -22.71
C PRO A 251 9.20 -15.15 -23.08
N ARG A 252 10.29 -14.72 -22.44
CA ARG A 252 10.81 -13.35 -22.60
C ARG A 252 11.28 -13.08 -24.01
N ARG A 253 11.66 -14.12 -24.76
CA ARG A 253 11.88 -14.03 -26.20
C ARG A 253 10.68 -13.46 -26.96
N GLN A 254 9.47 -13.92 -26.67
CA GLN A 254 8.25 -13.41 -27.33
C GLN A 254 7.92 -11.98 -26.89
N VAL A 255 8.27 -11.62 -25.65
CA VAL A 255 8.16 -10.22 -25.19
C VAL A 255 9.11 -9.32 -25.98
N VAL A 256 10.37 -9.74 -26.18
CA VAL A 256 11.33 -9.01 -27.04
C VAL A 256 10.84 -8.91 -28.49
N GLU A 257 10.32 -9.99 -29.06
CA GLU A 257 9.76 -9.99 -30.43
C GLU A 257 8.59 -8.99 -30.55
N ALA A 258 7.73 -8.88 -29.53
CA ALA A 258 6.67 -7.88 -29.49
C ALA A 258 7.22 -6.44 -29.36
N ILE A 259 8.30 -6.24 -28.60
CA ILE A 259 8.98 -4.93 -28.49
C ILE A 259 9.60 -4.54 -29.84
N GLU A 260 10.31 -5.44 -30.51
CA GLU A 260 10.92 -5.22 -31.83
C GLU A 260 9.87 -4.89 -32.90
N ALA A 261 8.71 -5.57 -32.84
CA ALA A 261 7.58 -5.27 -33.72
C ALA A 261 6.94 -3.90 -33.45
N THR A 262 6.98 -3.43 -32.21
CA THR A 262 6.41 -2.13 -31.79
C THR A 262 7.35 -0.98 -32.12
N TYR A 263 8.66 -1.20 -31.97
CA TYR A 263 9.71 -0.19 -32.17
C TYR A 263 10.73 -0.69 -33.19
N PRO A 264 10.44 -0.57 -34.51
CA PRO A 264 11.34 -1.04 -35.55
C PRO A 264 12.76 -0.44 -35.43
N GLY A 265 13.77 -1.31 -35.45
CA GLY A 265 15.18 -0.91 -35.34
C GLY A 265 15.67 -0.65 -33.92
N ILE A 266 14.86 -0.93 -32.89
CA ILE A 266 15.34 -0.92 -31.50
C ILE A 266 16.50 -1.91 -31.33
N ARG A 267 17.55 -1.46 -30.63
CA ARG A 267 18.65 -2.34 -30.23
C ARG A 267 18.29 -3.01 -28.92
N ARG A 268 18.63 -4.28 -28.74
CA ARG A 268 18.21 -5.03 -27.54
C ARG A 268 18.84 -4.49 -26.26
N GLU A 269 20.05 -3.96 -26.35
CA GLU A 269 20.71 -3.27 -25.23
C GLU A 269 20.02 -1.95 -24.82
N ASN A 270 19.09 -1.45 -25.64
CA ASN A 270 18.23 -0.31 -25.32
C ASN A 270 16.85 -0.74 -24.77
N VAL A 271 16.64 -2.04 -24.56
CA VAL A 271 15.51 -2.56 -23.80
C VAL A 271 15.99 -2.73 -22.36
N HIS A 272 15.40 -1.98 -21.44
CA HIS A 272 15.77 -1.93 -20.02
C HIS A 272 14.70 -2.64 -19.20
N VAL A 273 15.08 -3.71 -18.51
CA VAL A 273 14.17 -4.47 -17.65
C VAL A 273 14.52 -4.22 -16.20
N TRP A 274 13.60 -3.59 -15.48
CA TRP A 274 13.68 -3.49 -14.03
C TRP A 274 13.08 -4.73 -13.37
N THR A 275 13.85 -5.32 -12.46
CA THR A 275 13.48 -6.47 -11.65
C THR A 275 14.10 -6.30 -10.26
N LEU A 276 13.48 -6.88 -9.23
CA LEU A 276 14.16 -7.02 -7.95
C LEU A 276 15.47 -7.80 -8.12
N ARG A 277 16.54 -7.32 -7.48
CA ARG A 277 17.88 -7.89 -7.47
C ARG A 277 18.36 -8.20 -6.05
N GLY A 278 19.58 -8.70 -5.95
CA GLY A 278 20.26 -8.99 -4.69
C GLY A 278 20.46 -10.48 -4.45
N LYS A 279 21.49 -10.80 -3.65
CA LYS A 279 21.96 -12.17 -3.41
C LYS A 279 20.88 -13.11 -2.88
N SER A 280 19.96 -12.60 -2.04
CA SER A 280 18.85 -13.37 -1.47
C SER A 280 17.79 -13.79 -2.50
N ARG A 281 17.77 -13.17 -3.69
CA ARG A 281 16.74 -13.41 -4.72
C ARG A 281 17.21 -14.29 -5.87
N VAL A 282 18.48 -14.68 -5.90
CA VAL A 282 19.07 -15.50 -6.97
C VAL A 282 18.29 -16.81 -7.16
N ALA A 283 17.88 -17.47 -6.08
CA ALA A 283 17.13 -18.72 -6.17
C ALA A 283 15.74 -18.56 -6.83
N ARG A 284 15.09 -17.41 -6.62
CA ARG A 284 13.73 -17.12 -7.11
C ARG A 284 13.70 -16.50 -8.51
N LEU A 285 14.66 -15.61 -8.79
CA LEU A 285 14.69 -14.76 -9.99
C LEU A 285 15.91 -14.97 -10.89
N GLY A 286 16.92 -15.73 -10.46
CA GLY A 286 18.17 -15.90 -11.23
C GLY A 286 17.92 -16.44 -12.65
N LYS A 287 16.99 -17.39 -12.80
CA LYS A 287 16.60 -17.92 -14.10
C LYS A 287 15.97 -16.84 -15.00
N LEU A 288 15.11 -15.99 -14.43
CA LEU A 288 14.50 -14.87 -15.15
C LEU A 288 15.55 -13.87 -15.63
N TRP A 289 16.54 -13.57 -14.78
CA TRP A 289 17.65 -12.68 -15.15
C TRP A 289 18.48 -13.26 -16.30
N GLU A 290 18.81 -14.55 -16.23
CA GLU A 290 19.57 -15.19 -17.31
C GLU A 290 18.77 -15.25 -18.62
N GLU A 291 17.45 -15.43 -18.55
CA GLU A 291 16.59 -15.39 -19.74
C GLU A 291 16.70 -14.04 -20.45
N TRP A 292 16.57 -12.92 -19.73
CA TRP A 292 16.72 -11.57 -20.29
C TRP A 292 18.14 -11.31 -20.82
N LYS A 293 19.17 -11.62 -20.03
CA LYS A 293 20.58 -11.42 -20.47
C LYS A 293 20.91 -12.21 -21.73
N SER A 294 20.41 -13.43 -21.86
CA SER A 294 20.64 -14.27 -23.03
C SER A 294 20.05 -13.69 -24.32
N LEU A 295 19.07 -12.79 -24.20
CA LEU A 295 18.46 -12.08 -25.32
C LEU A 295 19.23 -10.81 -25.70
N GLY A 296 20.23 -10.40 -24.92
CA GLY A 296 20.98 -9.15 -25.13
C GLY A 296 20.29 -7.90 -24.57
N VAL A 297 19.33 -8.10 -23.66
CA VAL A 297 18.56 -7.03 -23.00
C VAL A 297 19.33 -6.47 -21.80
N ASP A 298 19.23 -5.17 -21.58
CA ASP A 298 19.82 -4.50 -20.41
C ASP A 298 18.98 -4.79 -19.15
N LEU A 299 19.59 -5.41 -18.16
CA LEU A 299 18.96 -5.58 -16.84
C LEU A 299 19.38 -4.41 -15.96
N VAL A 300 18.40 -3.64 -15.52
CA VAL A 300 18.63 -2.49 -14.65
C VAL A 300 19.33 -2.94 -13.37
N GLU A 301 20.35 -2.20 -12.97
CA GLU A 301 21.15 -2.44 -11.76
C GLU A 301 21.15 -1.19 -10.86
N ASP A 302 21.59 -1.35 -9.61
CA ASP A 302 21.75 -0.21 -8.71
C ASP A 302 22.71 0.82 -9.31
N GLY A 303 22.32 2.09 -9.32
CA GLY A 303 23.10 3.16 -9.95
C GLY A 303 22.75 3.42 -11.42
N TRP A 304 21.88 2.60 -12.04
CA TRP A 304 21.37 2.90 -13.38
C TRP A 304 20.62 4.24 -13.36
N LYS A 305 20.89 5.11 -14.33
CA LYS A 305 20.35 6.47 -14.35
C LYS A 305 19.06 6.51 -15.14
N ALA A 306 17.97 6.83 -14.46
CA ALA A 306 16.69 7.10 -15.11
C ALA A 306 16.75 8.37 -15.97
N PRO A 307 15.78 8.58 -16.88
CA PRO A 307 15.64 9.83 -17.64
C PRO A 307 15.54 11.08 -16.76
N SER A 308 15.12 10.92 -15.49
CA SER A 308 15.16 11.97 -14.46
C SER A 308 16.58 12.45 -14.10
N GLY A 309 17.61 11.68 -14.48
CA GLY A 309 19.01 11.87 -14.08
C GLY A 309 19.36 11.27 -12.72
N VAL A 310 18.37 10.71 -12.00
CA VAL A 310 18.54 10.12 -10.67
C VAL A 310 18.84 8.63 -10.78
N GLU A 311 19.72 8.14 -9.91
CA GLU A 311 20.08 6.72 -9.83
C GLU A 311 18.93 5.91 -9.21
N VAL A 312 18.51 4.85 -9.93
CA VAL A 312 17.50 3.91 -9.47
C VAL A 312 18.09 2.87 -8.51
N PHE A 313 17.22 2.08 -7.90
CA PHE A 313 17.57 0.98 -7.01
C PHE A 313 16.78 -0.27 -7.36
N THR A 314 17.30 -1.44 -7.00
CA THR A 314 16.70 -2.74 -7.34
C THR A 314 16.56 -3.66 -6.12
N ASP A 315 16.87 -3.16 -4.93
CA ASP A 315 16.86 -3.92 -3.68
C ASP A 315 15.46 -4.05 -3.03
N SER A 316 14.53 -3.17 -3.41
CA SER A 316 13.14 -3.06 -2.91
C SER A 316 12.24 -2.28 -3.89
N GLY A 317 10.93 -2.24 -3.62
CA GLY A 317 9.97 -1.32 -4.25
C GLY A 317 9.62 -1.65 -5.70
N THR A 318 8.50 -2.31 -5.92
CA THR A 318 8.04 -2.74 -7.25
C THR A 318 6.94 -1.84 -7.83
N TYR A 319 6.41 -0.91 -7.03
CA TYR A 319 5.33 -0.03 -7.45
C TYR A 319 5.87 1.17 -8.24
N ALA A 320 6.82 1.93 -7.68
CA ALA A 320 7.38 3.13 -8.31
C ALA A 320 8.00 2.92 -9.72
N PRO A 321 8.73 1.82 -10.01
CA PRO A 321 9.26 1.56 -11.35
C PRO A 321 8.19 1.53 -12.45
N THR A 322 6.94 1.22 -12.12
CA THR A 322 5.81 1.18 -13.08
C THR A 322 5.58 2.53 -13.74
N PHE A 323 5.88 3.65 -13.07
CA PHE A 323 5.73 4.98 -13.66
C PHE A 323 6.76 5.29 -14.77
N LEU A 324 7.87 4.56 -14.83
CA LEU A 324 8.89 4.71 -15.87
C LEU A 324 8.65 3.78 -17.07
N VAL A 325 7.73 2.82 -16.96
CA VAL A 325 7.42 1.90 -18.07
C VAL A 325 6.90 2.69 -19.27
N GLY A 326 7.58 2.54 -20.40
CA GLY A 326 7.34 3.33 -21.59
C GLY A 326 8.52 3.30 -22.55
N SER A 327 8.54 4.28 -23.45
CA SER A 327 9.63 4.45 -24.42
C SER A 327 10.02 5.92 -24.55
N TRP A 328 11.31 6.19 -24.79
CA TRP A 328 11.83 7.53 -25.08
C TRP A 328 12.93 7.48 -26.14
N LYS A 329 13.37 8.66 -26.59
CA LYS A 329 14.57 8.80 -27.43
C LYS A 329 15.68 9.49 -26.64
N ASP A 330 16.91 8.99 -26.77
CA ASP A 330 18.09 9.66 -26.23
C ASP A 330 18.51 10.87 -27.07
N ALA A 331 19.62 11.53 -26.70
CA ALA A 331 20.13 12.70 -27.38
C ALA A 331 20.59 12.39 -28.82
N GLU A 332 21.02 11.16 -29.06
CA GLU A 332 21.43 10.61 -30.36
C GLU A 332 20.23 10.13 -31.20
N GLY A 333 19.01 10.19 -30.66
CA GLY A 333 17.77 9.80 -31.31
C GLY A 333 17.48 8.30 -31.31
N ALA A 334 18.28 7.49 -30.61
CA ALA A 334 18.05 6.06 -30.42
C ALA A 334 16.84 5.83 -29.50
N THR A 335 16.04 4.83 -29.83
CA THR A 335 14.85 4.48 -29.04
C THR A 335 15.25 3.59 -27.88
N HIS A 336 14.71 3.88 -26.70
CA HIS A 336 14.81 3.10 -25.48
C HIS A 336 13.43 2.67 -25.02
N VAL A 337 13.34 1.48 -24.42
CA VAL A 337 12.12 0.93 -23.84
C VAL A 337 12.42 0.48 -22.43
N PHE A 338 11.58 0.84 -21.48
CA PHE A 338 11.67 0.38 -20.10
C PHE A 338 10.43 -0.44 -19.75
N LEU A 339 10.62 -1.58 -19.08
CA LEU A 339 9.56 -2.44 -18.57
C LEU A 339 9.92 -3.00 -17.19
N THR A 340 8.92 -3.49 -16.46
CA THR A 340 9.13 -4.17 -15.16
C THR A 340 8.76 -5.64 -15.25
N ASP A 341 9.58 -6.48 -14.64
CA ASP A 341 9.36 -7.92 -14.61
C ASP A 341 9.90 -8.50 -13.29
N GLY A 342 9.17 -9.45 -12.70
CA GLY A 342 9.58 -10.08 -11.45
C GLY A 342 8.39 -10.44 -10.58
N TYR A 343 8.42 -10.04 -9.32
CA TYR A 343 7.35 -10.27 -8.37
C TYR A 343 7.22 -9.13 -7.37
N ALA A 344 6.06 -9.04 -6.72
CA ALA A 344 5.78 -8.13 -5.62
C ALA A 344 4.95 -8.85 -4.54
N ALA A 345 4.77 -8.23 -3.37
CA ALA A 345 3.71 -8.65 -2.46
C ALA A 345 2.33 -8.42 -3.12
N THR A 346 1.31 -9.17 -2.73
CA THR A 346 -0.01 -9.14 -3.38
C THR A 346 -0.63 -7.74 -3.42
N ALA A 347 -0.57 -6.98 -2.32
CA ALA A 347 -1.11 -5.62 -2.28
C ALA A 347 -0.36 -4.68 -3.25
N GLU A 348 0.97 -4.67 -3.18
CA GLU A 348 1.83 -3.88 -4.08
C GLU A 348 1.60 -4.26 -5.56
N ALA A 349 1.47 -5.56 -5.87
CA ALA A 349 1.24 -6.06 -7.22
C ALA A 349 -0.08 -5.54 -7.80
N VAL A 350 -1.17 -5.62 -7.04
CA VAL A 350 -2.49 -5.13 -7.47
C VAL A 350 -2.50 -3.61 -7.57
N GLN A 351 -1.83 -2.89 -6.66
CA GLN A 351 -1.66 -1.44 -6.78
C GLN A 351 -0.91 -1.07 -8.05
N ALA A 352 0.25 -1.68 -8.32
CA ALA A 352 1.02 -1.46 -9.53
C ALA A 352 0.19 -1.80 -10.78
N ALA A 353 -0.49 -2.94 -10.79
CA ALA A 353 -1.33 -3.35 -11.91
C ALA A 353 -2.52 -2.42 -12.15
N SER A 354 -3.07 -1.81 -11.10
CA SER A 354 -4.17 -0.85 -11.25
C SER A 354 -3.72 0.45 -11.92
N LEU A 355 -2.41 0.74 -11.99
CA LEU A 355 -1.89 1.84 -12.80
C LEU A 355 -2.11 1.62 -14.30
N SER A 356 -2.47 0.42 -14.77
CA SER A 356 -2.93 0.24 -16.15
C SER A 356 -4.20 1.02 -16.50
N GLU A 357 -4.99 1.51 -15.53
CA GLU A 357 -6.08 2.45 -15.80
C GLU A 357 -5.63 3.91 -15.84
N VAL A 358 -4.40 4.19 -15.43
CA VAL A 358 -3.87 5.54 -15.17
C VAL A 358 -2.72 5.91 -16.12
N LEU A 359 -1.91 4.93 -16.48
CA LEU A 359 -0.72 5.05 -17.33
C LEU A 359 -0.94 4.28 -18.63
N ASP A 360 -0.10 4.56 -19.63
CA ASP A 360 -0.11 3.83 -20.90
C ASP A 360 0.67 2.51 -20.82
N VAL A 361 0.29 1.66 -19.86
CA VAL A 361 0.95 0.40 -19.55
C VAL A 361 -0.06 -0.73 -19.44
N GLU A 362 0.41 -1.94 -19.71
CA GLU A 362 -0.35 -3.18 -19.48
C GLU A 362 0.40 -4.02 -18.45
N THR A 363 -0.23 -4.30 -17.30
CA THR A 363 0.30 -5.18 -16.27
C THR A 363 -0.47 -6.48 -16.21
N THR A 364 0.25 -7.58 -16.25
CA THR A 364 -0.29 -8.92 -16.00
C THR A 364 0.37 -9.54 -14.79
N MET A 365 -0.40 -10.34 -14.05
CA MET A 365 0.02 -10.96 -12.80
C MET A 365 -0.13 -12.49 -12.84
N ALA A 366 0.57 -13.16 -11.92
CA ALA A 366 0.35 -14.57 -11.61
C ALA A 366 0.48 -14.81 -10.09
N PRO A 367 -0.47 -15.49 -9.43
CA PRO A 367 -0.37 -15.78 -8.01
C PRO A 367 0.77 -16.76 -7.75
N PHE A 368 1.56 -16.52 -6.70
CA PHE A 368 2.58 -17.42 -6.18
C PHE A 368 2.19 -17.93 -4.79
N SER A 369 2.86 -19.00 -4.37
CA SER A 369 2.65 -19.53 -3.02
C SER A 369 3.23 -18.59 -1.96
N PRO A 370 2.68 -18.62 -0.72
CA PRO A 370 3.22 -17.81 0.38
C PRO A 370 4.67 -18.14 0.74
N SER A 371 5.09 -19.40 0.58
CA SER A 371 6.46 -19.82 0.87
C SER A 371 7.47 -19.33 -0.17
N PHE A 372 7.04 -19.26 -1.43
CA PHE A 372 7.84 -18.82 -2.57
C PHE A 372 9.25 -19.42 -2.55
N GLU A 373 9.34 -20.74 -2.54
CA GLU A 373 10.62 -21.45 -2.41
C GLU A 373 11.26 -21.76 -3.77
N LEU A 374 10.45 -21.80 -4.83
CA LEU A 374 10.90 -22.16 -6.17
C LEU A 374 11.15 -20.94 -7.06
N PRO A 375 11.84 -21.13 -8.20
CA PRO A 375 11.88 -20.13 -9.26
C PRO A 375 10.47 -19.68 -9.68
N CYS A 376 10.34 -18.41 -10.07
CA CYS A 376 9.05 -17.76 -10.31
C CYS A 376 8.16 -18.46 -11.37
N ASP A 377 8.75 -19.12 -12.37
CA ASP A 377 8.03 -19.91 -13.38
C ASP A 377 7.42 -21.21 -12.82
N ALA A 378 8.02 -21.79 -11.78
CA ALA A 378 7.50 -22.94 -11.07
C ALA A 378 6.39 -22.55 -10.08
N GLU A 379 6.57 -21.47 -9.34
CA GLU A 379 5.58 -20.95 -8.38
C GLU A 379 4.24 -20.62 -9.05
N GLY A 380 4.29 -19.94 -10.19
CA GLY A 380 3.10 -19.63 -10.96
C GLY A 380 2.34 -20.86 -11.45
N ARG A 381 2.99 -22.04 -11.55
CA ARG A 381 2.35 -23.31 -11.91
C ARG A 381 1.74 -24.02 -10.71
N ILE A 382 2.36 -23.92 -9.52
CA ILE A 382 1.85 -24.52 -8.29
C ILE A 382 0.44 -23.98 -7.99
N MET A 383 0.27 -22.65 -8.05
CA MET A 383 -1.02 -22.00 -7.76
C MET A 383 -2.11 -22.24 -8.82
N GLN A 384 -1.84 -23.05 -9.86
CA GLN A 384 -2.84 -23.53 -10.83
C GLN A 384 -3.23 -24.99 -10.63
N LEU A 385 -2.60 -25.68 -9.68
CA LEU A 385 -2.95 -27.07 -9.37
C LEU A 385 -4.29 -27.12 -8.63
N ASP A 386 -5.00 -28.22 -8.81
CA ASP A 386 -6.23 -28.51 -8.07
C ASP A 386 -5.87 -29.30 -6.79
N PRO A 387 -6.03 -28.72 -5.59
CA PRO A 387 -5.69 -29.38 -4.33
C PRO A 387 -6.63 -30.54 -3.99
N ALA A 388 -7.77 -30.68 -4.66
CA ALA A 388 -8.70 -31.80 -4.51
C ALA A 388 -8.42 -32.95 -5.49
N ALA A 389 -7.54 -32.76 -6.48
CA ALA A 389 -7.22 -33.79 -7.45
C ALA A 389 -6.48 -34.97 -6.78
N PRO A 390 -6.87 -36.24 -7.04
CA PRO A 390 -6.18 -37.41 -6.48
C PRO A 390 -4.69 -37.49 -6.81
N ASP A 391 -4.25 -36.83 -7.89
CA ASP A 391 -2.87 -36.78 -8.34
C ASP A 391 -2.16 -35.47 -7.99
N PHE A 392 -2.71 -34.64 -7.11
CA PHE A 392 -2.13 -33.36 -6.67
C PHE A 392 -0.69 -33.50 -6.21
N GLY A 393 -0.41 -34.43 -5.28
CA GLY A 393 0.94 -34.65 -4.76
C GLY A 393 1.96 -35.04 -5.85
N ARG A 394 1.54 -35.84 -6.84
CA ARG A 394 2.38 -36.21 -7.99
C ARG A 394 2.67 -35.00 -8.88
N LYS A 395 1.64 -34.21 -9.23
CA LYS A 395 1.81 -32.99 -10.04
C LYS A 395 2.68 -31.95 -9.34
N LEU A 396 2.51 -31.80 -8.02
CA LEU A 396 3.36 -30.93 -7.22
C LEU A 396 4.82 -31.42 -7.23
N ALA A 397 5.06 -32.71 -7.02
CA ALA A 397 6.39 -33.32 -7.12
C ALA A 397 7.04 -33.09 -8.48
N GLU A 398 6.30 -33.16 -9.59
CA GLU A 398 6.78 -32.83 -10.93
C GLU A 398 7.29 -31.38 -11.05
N VAL A 399 6.58 -30.42 -10.45
CA VAL A 399 7.04 -29.01 -10.40
C VAL A 399 8.33 -28.87 -9.58
N PHE A 400 8.49 -29.69 -8.54
CA PHE A 400 9.74 -29.83 -7.75
C PHE A 400 10.83 -30.67 -8.44
N GLY A 401 10.70 -30.94 -9.75
CA GLY A 401 11.68 -31.69 -10.53
C GLY A 401 11.60 -33.20 -10.35
N GLY A 402 10.42 -33.72 -10.01
CA GLY A 402 10.15 -35.16 -9.85
C GLY A 402 10.66 -35.75 -8.53
N ARG A 403 10.95 -34.92 -7.53
CA ARG A 403 11.40 -35.37 -6.21
C ARG A 403 10.22 -35.77 -5.35
N GLU A 404 10.38 -36.81 -4.54
CA GLU A 404 9.40 -37.15 -3.51
C GLU A 404 9.31 -36.00 -2.49
N LEU A 405 8.08 -35.58 -2.18
CA LEU A 405 7.79 -34.50 -1.24
C LEU A 405 7.19 -35.08 0.04
N GLU A 406 7.61 -34.55 1.19
CA GLU A 406 7.02 -34.91 2.46
C GLU A 406 5.53 -34.55 2.50
N VAL A 407 4.73 -35.40 3.15
CA VAL A 407 3.26 -35.24 3.24
C VAL A 407 2.87 -33.87 3.79
N GLY A 408 3.57 -33.38 4.82
CA GLY A 408 3.30 -32.06 5.40
C GLY A 408 3.55 -30.90 4.42
N LYS A 409 4.53 -31.04 3.52
CA LYS A 409 4.80 -30.05 2.48
C LYS A 409 3.73 -30.09 1.38
N VAL A 410 3.25 -31.27 1.01
CA VAL A 410 2.13 -31.39 0.07
C VAL A 410 0.88 -30.73 0.67
N GLU A 411 0.57 -31.01 1.93
CA GLU A 411 -0.60 -30.42 2.59
C GLU A 411 -0.50 -28.90 2.73
N SER A 412 0.68 -28.36 3.04
CA SER A 412 0.85 -26.90 3.17
C SER A 412 0.61 -26.15 1.84
N TYR A 413 1.02 -26.73 0.71
CA TYR A 413 0.69 -26.16 -0.60
C TYR A 413 -0.79 -26.33 -0.95
N ALA A 414 -1.42 -27.44 -0.57
CA ALA A 414 -2.85 -27.62 -0.76
C ALA A 414 -3.65 -26.59 0.06
N GLU A 415 -3.26 -26.37 1.31
CA GLU A 415 -3.84 -25.37 2.20
C GLU A 415 -3.68 -23.95 1.65
N ALA A 416 -2.48 -23.59 1.15
CA ALA A 416 -2.25 -22.28 0.53
C ALA A 416 -3.17 -22.00 -0.67
N ILE A 417 -3.46 -23.00 -1.51
CA ILE A 417 -4.40 -22.86 -2.62
C ILE A 417 -5.84 -22.70 -2.09
N ARG A 418 -6.27 -23.54 -1.14
CA ARG A 418 -7.60 -23.44 -0.52
C ARG A 418 -7.79 -22.10 0.19
N GLU A 419 -6.76 -21.56 0.85
CA GLU A 419 -6.79 -20.25 1.49
C GLU A 419 -7.01 -19.15 0.46
N ALA A 420 -6.25 -19.16 -0.64
CA ALA A 420 -6.41 -18.24 -1.76
C ALA A 420 -7.83 -18.31 -2.37
N GLU A 421 -8.37 -19.52 -2.58
CA GLU A 421 -9.77 -19.71 -3.01
C GLU A 421 -10.76 -19.11 -2.01
N SER A 422 -10.56 -19.37 -0.72
CA SER A 422 -11.44 -18.89 0.35
C SER A 422 -11.42 -17.37 0.53
N SER A 423 -10.31 -16.73 0.14
CA SER A 423 -10.15 -15.27 0.12
C SER A 423 -10.74 -14.62 -1.13
N ASN A 424 -11.32 -15.42 -2.04
CA ASN A 424 -11.83 -15.00 -3.34
C ASN A 424 -10.73 -14.41 -4.24
N MET A 425 -9.51 -14.94 -4.14
CA MET A 425 -8.44 -14.65 -5.09
C MET A 425 -8.84 -15.19 -6.47
N PRO A 426 -8.72 -14.41 -7.57
CA PRO A 426 -9.05 -14.85 -8.93
C PRO A 426 -8.10 -15.92 -9.49
N LEU A 427 -8.19 -17.13 -8.94
CA LEU A 427 -7.47 -18.33 -9.38
C LEU A 427 -8.07 -18.93 -10.67
N GLY A 428 -7.39 -19.93 -11.23
CA GLY A 428 -7.83 -20.64 -12.43
C GLY A 428 -7.73 -19.84 -13.74
N ARG A 429 -7.26 -18.58 -13.67
CA ARG A 429 -7.04 -17.73 -14.86
C ARG A 429 -5.62 -17.91 -15.39
N ARG A 430 -5.48 -17.89 -16.71
CA ARG A 430 -4.17 -17.85 -17.37
C ARG A 430 -3.50 -16.50 -17.18
N VAL A 431 -4.26 -15.43 -17.39
CA VAL A 431 -3.84 -14.04 -17.29
C VAL A 431 -4.65 -13.38 -16.21
N LEU A 432 -3.97 -12.78 -15.25
CA LEU A 432 -4.59 -11.99 -14.20
C LEU A 432 -4.28 -10.51 -14.39
N ARG A 433 -5.28 -9.65 -14.31
CA ARG A 433 -5.20 -8.19 -14.42
C ARG A 433 -5.86 -7.54 -13.21
N ALA A 434 -5.64 -6.24 -13.02
CA ALA A 434 -6.30 -5.49 -11.95
C ALA A 434 -7.83 -5.62 -12.00
N ALA A 435 -8.42 -5.59 -13.21
CA ALA A 435 -9.86 -5.74 -13.44
C ALA A 435 -10.46 -7.03 -12.85
N ASP A 436 -9.67 -8.09 -12.68
CA ASP A 436 -10.15 -9.37 -12.13
C ASP A 436 -10.41 -9.31 -10.62
N PHE A 437 -9.96 -8.25 -9.95
CA PHE A 437 -10.24 -7.95 -8.55
C PHE A 437 -11.43 -7.03 -8.36
N LEU A 438 -12.12 -6.61 -9.42
CA LEU A 438 -13.25 -5.69 -9.35
C LEU A 438 -14.55 -6.40 -9.76
N PRO A 439 -15.69 -6.05 -9.11
CA PRO A 439 -16.98 -6.68 -9.42
C PRO A 439 -17.55 -6.27 -10.78
N GLU A 440 -17.21 -5.07 -11.24
CA GLU A 440 -17.79 -4.46 -12.44
C GLU A 440 -16.81 -4.47 -13.60
N LYS A 441 -17.31 -4.60 -14.83
CA LYS A 441 -16.48 -4.57 -16.06
C LYS A 441 -15.84 -3.22 -16.29
N SER A 442 -16.60 -2.16 -16.03
CA SER A 442 -16.10 -0.78 -16.03
C SER A 442 -15.79 -0.40 -14.60
N TRP A 443 -14.55 -0.01 -14.36
CA TRP A 443 -14.05 0.37 -13.06
C TRP A 443 -13.10 1.56 -13.22
N ARG A 444 -12.89 2.31 -12.15
CA ARG A 444 -11.99 3.46 -12.15
C ARG A 444 -11.17 3.48 -10.88
N VAL A 445 -9.96 4.04 -10.99
CA VAL A 445 -9.05 4.23 -9.85
C VAL A 445 -8.54 5.66 -9.79
N LEU A 446 -8.37 6.17 -8.58
CA LEU A 446 -7.64 7.39 -8.25
C LEU A 446 -6.43 6.99 -7.41
N ALA A 447 -5.25 7.06 -8.01
CA ALA A 447 -3.97 6.84 -7.36
C ALA A 447 -3.46 8.14 -6.72
N SER A 448 -2.94 8.04 -5.50
CA SER A 448 -2.35 9.13 -4.73
C SER A 448 -1.03 8.69 -4.09
N THR A 449 0.06 9.34 -4.45
CA THR A 449 1.40 9.06 -3.93
C THR A 449 1.94 10.29 -3.18
N GLY A 450 2.52 10.08 -2.01
CA GLY A 450 3.25 11.12 -1.25
C GLY A 450 4.71 10.78 -1.08
N TYR A 451 5.61 11.62 -1.58
CA TYR A 451 7.04 11.34 -1.63
C TYR A 451 7.73 11.76 -0.33
N MET A 452 8.28 10.79 0.41
CA MET A 452 9.07 11.08 1.62
C MET A 452 10.50 11.44 1.25
N CYS A 453 11.05 10.69 0.30
CA CYS A 453 12.35 10.88 -0.33
C CYS A 453 12.17 11.05 -1.84
N ASP A 454 13.24 11.44 -2.54
CA ASP A 454 13.18 11.61 -3.99
C ASP A 454 12.84 10.29 -4.68
N ASP A 455 11.96 10.36 -5.68
CA ASP A 455 11.60 9.20 -6.49
C ASP A 455 12.43 9.16 -7.78
N PRO A 456 13.35 8.20 -7.93
CA PRO A 456 14.25 8.18 -9.08
C PRO A 456 13.52 7.88 -10.39
N TYR A 457 12.41 7.13 -10.34
CA TYR A 457 11.69 6.69 -11.53
C TYR A 457 10.92 7.83 -12.20
N THR A 458 10.50 8.83 -11.43
CA THR A 458 9.69 9.93 -11.95
C THR A 458 10.35 11.30 -11.79
N GLY A 459 11.44 11.38 -11.02
CA GLY A 459 12.14 12.62 -10.71
C GLY A 459 11.44 13.49 -9.67
N SER A 460 10.33 13.03 -9.10
CA SER A 460 9.58 13.78 -8.10
C SER A 460 10.40 13.96 -6.82
N PRO A 461 10.57 15.19 -6.31
CA PRO A 461 11.34 15.44 -5.10
C PRO A 461 10.56 15.02 -3.86
N GLY A 462 11.29 14.52 -2.85
CA GLY A 462 10.74 14.19 -1.54
C GLY A 462 10.48 15.42 -0.66
N VAL A 463 10.35 15.17 0.64
CA VAL A 463 10.17 16.24 1.63
C VAL A 463 11.47 17.05 1.78
N THR A 464 11.37 18.37 1.57
CA THR A 464 12.50 19.30 1.70
C THR A 464 12.21 20.37 2.76
N LYS A 465 13.18 20.68 3.62
CA LYS A 465 13.07 21.80 4.57
C LYS A 465 13.37 23.10 3.84
N VAL A 466 12.40 24.00 3.74
CA VAL A 466 12.55 25.31 3.08
C VAL A 466 13.16 26.32 4.04
N ARG A 467 12.63 26.37 5.26
CA ARG A 467 13.13 27.18 6.38
C ARG A 467 12.68 26.55 7.69
N ASP A 468 13.01 27.16 8.83
CA ASP A 468 12.61 26.60 10.11
C ASP A 468 11.09 26.50 10.26
N GLY A 469 10.62 25.30 10.66
CA GLY A 469 9.21 24.95 10.74
C GLY A 469 8.46 24.90 9.40
N VAL A 470 9.13 25.03 8.25
CA VAL A 470 8.49 25.06 6.92
C VAL A 470 9.11 24.07 5.95
N TYR A 471 8.23 23.28 5.33
CA TYR A 471 8.61 22.14 4.51
C TYR A 471 7.83 22.15 3.19
N ARG A 472 8.51 21.78 2.11
CA ARG A 472 7.90 21.51 0.81
C ARG A 472 7.74 20.00 0.64
N VAL A 473 6.58 19.57 0.17
CA VAL A 473 6.20 18.16 0.04
C VAL A 473 5.52 17.95 -1.29
N THR A 474 5.98 16.95 -2.03
CA THR A 474 5.42 16.60 -3.34
C THR A 474 4.47 15.43 -3.22
N THR A 475 3.37 15.52 -3.97
CA THR A 475 2.42 14.43 -4.14
C THR A 475 2.05 14.28 -5.60
N ARG A 476 1.69 13.07 -6.00
CA ARG A 476 1.11 12.79 -7.31
C ARG A 476 -0.31 12.30 -7.15
N LEU A 477 -1.24 12.91 -7.88
CA LEU A 477 -2.56 12.35 -8.13
C LEU A 477 -2.64 11.88 -9.57
N ALA A 478 -3.21 10.70 -9.79
CA ALA A 478 -3.38 10.20 -11.13
C ALA A 478 -4.66 9.33 -11.25
N THR A 479 -5.35 9.46 -12.37
CA THR A 479 -6.55 8.71 -12.73
C THR A 479 -6.57 8.55 -14.25
N HIS A 480 -7.60 7.91 -14.80
CA HIS A 480 -7.71 7.68 -16.23
C HIS A 480 -7.61 9.00 -17.02
N ASN A 481 -6.62 9.07 -17.93
CA ASN A 481 -6.30 10.22 -18.80
C ASN A 481 -5.93 11.53 -18.08
N ALA A 482 -5.62 11.49 -16.78
CA ALA A 482 -5.25 12.71 -16.06
C ALA A 482 -4.31 12.45 -14.89
N SER A 483 -3.27 13.27 -14.78
CA SER A 483 -2.36 13.29 -13.64
C SER A 483 -1.99 14.71 -13.25
N ALA A 484 -1.58 14.87 -11.99
CA ALA A 484 -1.01 16.10 -11.49
C ALA A 484 0.08 15.81 -10.46
N GLU A 485 1.19 16.50 -10.59
CA GLU A 485 2.17 16.66 -9.53
C GLU A 485 1.87 17.94 -8.75
N ILE A 486 1.80 17.82 -7.43
CA ILE A 486 1.39 18.91 -6.55
C ILE A 486 2.45 19.07 -5.48
N ALA A 487 3.09 20.23 -5.44
CA ALA A 487 4.02 20.60 -4.39
C ALA A 487 3.33 21.54 -3.40
N PHE A 488 3.22 21.11 -2.14
CA PHE A 488 2.68 21.90 -1.04
C PHE A 488 3.81 22.46 -0.20
N THR A 489 3.71 23.74 0.17
CA THR A 489 4.58 24.35 1.18
C THR A 489 3.80 24.52 2.47
N PHE A 490 4.16 23.74 3.48
CA PHE A 490 3.53 23.74 4.80
C PHE A 490 4.38 24.45 5.83
N ARG A 491 3.74 25.27 6.66
CA ARG A 491 4.29 25.68 7.95
C ARG A 491 3.63 24.90 9.07
N LEU A 492 4.44 24.30 9.93
CA LEU A 492 3.98 23.70 11.18
C LEU A 492 3.41 24.83 12.06
N MET A 493 2.19 24.66 12.56
CA MET A 493 1.60 25.64 13.48
C MET A 493 2.19 25.52 14.89
N GLU A 494 2.71 24.34 15.24
CA GLU A 494 3.37 24.06 16.52
C GLU A 494 4.90 23.97 16.33
N PRO A 495 5.71 24.24 17.38
CA PRO A 495 7.13 23.90 17.39
C PRO A 495 7.36 22.41 17.11
N LEU A 496 8.50 22.04 16.52
CA LEU A 496 8.79 20.67 16.04
C LEU A 496 8.55 19.58 17.10
N GLU A 497 8.98 19.81 18.35
CA GLU A 497 8.77 18.87 19.46
C GLU A 497 7.29 18.65 19.78
N GLN A 498 6.47 19.70 19.71
CA GLN A 498 5.02 19.60 19.93
C GLN A 498 4.31 19.02 18.70
N ALA A 499 4.76 19.37 17.50
CA ALA A 499 4.26 18.83 16.24
C ALA A 499 4.40 17.30 16.19
N ARG A 500 5.50 16.73 16.70
CA ARG A 500 5.67 15.27 16.84
C ARG A 500 4.44 14.61 17.45
N HIS A 501 3.87 15.20 18.49
CA HIS A 501 2.69 14.66 19.13
C HIS A 501 1.50 14.67 18.18
N VAL A 502 1.25 15.74 17.41
CA VAL A 502 0.12 15.83 16.46
C VAL A 502 0.11 14.66 15.46
N PHE A 503 1.30 14.24 15.01
CA PHE A 503 1.54 13.14 14.07
C PHE A 503 1.75 11.77 14.72
N SER A 504 1.78 11.70 16.05
CA SER A 504 1.98 10.43 16.76
C SER A 504 0.67 9.85 17.29
N PRO A 505 0.55 8.52 17.37
CA PRO A 505 -0.49 7.84 18.12
C PRO A 505 -0.52 8.28 19.60
N LEU A 506 -1.69 8.27 20.24
CA LEU A 506 -1.95 8.80 21.58
C LEU A 506 -1.17 8.09 22.70
N LEU A 507 -1.12 6.77 22.73
CA LEU A 507 -0.29 6.00 23.66
C LEU A 507 1.20 6.28 23.43
N VAL A 508 1.63 6.43 22.18
CA VAL A 508 3.01 6.81 21.84
C VAL A 508 3.36 8.16 22.45
N ARG A 509 2.45 9.16 22.39
CA ARG A 509 2.66 10.46 23.05
C ARG A 509 2.87 10.31 24.56
N PHE A 510 2.06 9.48 25.22
CA PHE A 510 2.17 9.27 26.67
C PHE A 510 3.46 8.54 27.04
N MET A 511 3.89 7.56 26.25
CA MET A 511 5.19 6.92 26.42
C MET A 511 6.36 7.88 26.20
N SER A 512 6.18 8.93 25.41
CA SER A 512 7.14 10.03 25.22
C SER A 512 7.06 11.12 26.29
N GLY A 513 6.29 10.93 27.37
CA GLY A 513 6.27 11.81 28.53
C GLY A 513 5.14 12.84 28.57
N VAL A 514 4.18 12.80 27.63
CA VAL A 514 3.00 13.65 27.71
C VAL A 514 2.14 13.22 28.90
N ASP A 515 1.87 14.14 29.82
CA ASP A 515 0.99 13.88 30.96
C ASP A 515 -0.47 13.74 30.50
N HIS A 516 -0.99 12.52 30.62
CA HIS A 516 -2.36 12.20 30.24
C HIS A 516 -3.41 12.76 31.21
N THR A 517 -3.01 13.15 32.42
CA THR A 517 -3.92 13.64 33.48
C THR A 517 -4.24 15.13 33.36
N GLN A 518 -3.36 15.90 32.71
CA GLN A 518 -3.47 17.36 32.58
C GLN A 518 -4.12 17.79 31.26
N ARG A 519 -4.42 16.85 30.35
CA ARG A 519 -4.99 17.17 29.03
C ARG A 519 -6.51 17.01 28.99
N PRO A 520 -7.21 17.77 28.12
CA PRO A 520 -8.62 17.51 27.83
C PRO A 520 -8.81 16.13 27.18
N VAL A 521 -9.63 15.29 27.83
CA VAL A 521 -9.98 13.95 27.33
C VAL A 521 -11.19 14.03 26.40
N LYS A 522 -11.08 13.36 25.24
CA LYS A 522 -12.15 13.26 24.26
C LYS A 522 -12.69 11.83 24.22
N ILE A 523 -13.97 11.66 23.91
CA ILE A 523 -14.56 10.31 23.72
C ILE A 523 -13.80 9.47 22.66
N SER A 524 -13.23 10.14 21.64
CA SER A 524 -12.40 9.50 20.62
C SER A 524 -11.12 8.87 21.18
N ASP A 525 -10.65 9.29 22.35
CA ASP A 525 -9.42 8.78 22.95
C ASP A 525 -9.57 7.31 23.33
N SER A 526 -10.76 6.88 23.75
CA SER A 526 -11.08 5.47 23.98
C SER A 526 -10.88 4.62 22.72
N GLY A 527 -11.44 5.06 21.58
CA GLY A 527 -11.27 4.37 20.31
C GLY A 527 -9.84 4.38 19.79
N ARG A 528 -9.11 5.49 19.97
CA ARG A 528 -7.69 5.61 19.58
C ARG A 528 -6.79 4.70 20.40
N ILE A 529 -6.91 4.73 21.73
CA ILE A 529 -6.17 3.86 22.64
C ILE A 529 -6.48 2.39 22.33
N ARG A 530 -7.76 2.05 22.10
CA ARG A 530 -8.15 0.69 21.70
C ARG A 530 -7.43 0.23 20.43
N ASN A 531 -7.42 1.05 19.37
CA ASN A 531 -6.73 0.71 18.12
C ASN A 531 -5.22 0.60 18.36
N GLU A 532 -4.62 1.52 19.09
CA GLU A 532 -3.18 1.50 19.35
C GLU A 532 -2.73 0.30 20.20
N LEU A 533 -3.53 -0.15 21.16
CA LEU A 533 -3.28 -1.40 21.87
C LEU A 533 -3.31 -2.60 20.93
N GLN A 534 -4.29 -2.67 20.03
CA GLN A 534 -4.38 -3.76 19.04
C GLN A 534 -3.19 -3.78 18.08
N THR A 535 -2.57 -2.64 17.80
CA THR A 535 -1.33 -2.58 17.01
C THR A 535 -0.09 -2.96 17.84
N MET A 536 0.08 -2.36 19.02
CA MET A 536 1.34 -2.45 19.77
C MET A 536 1.42 -3.65 20.73
N PHE A 537 0.27 -4.15 21.20
CA PHE A 537 0.15 -5.18 22.24
C PHE A 537 -0.61 -6.41 21.74
N SER A 538 -0.71 -6.65 20.43
CA SER A 538 -1.61 -7.66 19.85
C SER A 538 -1.49 -9.05 20.50
N GLN A 539 -0.26 -9.51 20.76
CA GLN A 539 0.01 -10.81 21.41
C GLN A 539 -0.40 -10.88 22.90
N ALA A 540 -0.61 -9.72 23.52
CA ALA A 540 -1.02 -9.57 24.91
C ALA A 540 -2.52 -9.29 25.08
N LEU A 541 -3.30 -9.27 23.99
CA LEU A 541 -4.73 -9.02 24.04
C LEU A 541 -5.52 -10.32 24.02
N GLU A 542 -6.49 -10.43 24.92
CA GLU A 542 -7.53 -11.45 24.89
C GLU A 542 -8.87 -10.78 24.61
N HIS A 543 -9.57 -11.27 23.58
CA HIS A 543 -10.81 -10.67 23.08
C HIS A 543 -12.01 -11.50 23.52
N ASP A 544 -12.90 -10.91 24.33
CA ASP A 544 -14.19 -11.49 24.72
C ASP A 544 -15.32 -10.58 24.25
N ARG A 545 -15.67 -10.69 22.95
CA ARG A 545 -16.75 -10.00 22.23
C ARG A 545 -16.89 -8.48 22.49
N GLU A 546 -17.33 -8.12 23.69
CA GLU A 546 -17.51 -6.74 24.18
C GLU A 546 -16.28 -6.18 24.90
N LYS A 547 -15.38 -7.06 25.37
CA LYS A 547 -14.22 -6.71 26.20
C LYS A 547 -12.90 -7.13 25.57
N ILE A 548 -11.85 -6.39 25.93
CA ILE A 548 -10.46 -6.68 25.62
C ILE A 548 -9.69 -6.68 26.93
N ARG A 549 -9.10 -7.82 27.27
CA ARG A 549 -8.23 -7.98 28.43
C ARG A 549 -6.78 -7.86 28.00
N VAL A 550 -6.03 -6.99 28.66
CA VAL A 550 -4.59 -6.76 28.40
C VAL A 550 -3.77 -7.53 29.42
N HIS A 551 -2.96 -8.49 28.95
CA HIS A 551 -2.06 -9.33 29.74
C HIS A 551 -0.61 -8.82 29.62
N PHE A 552 -0.20 -7.93 30.52
CA PHE A 552 1.13 -7.30 30.45
C PHE A 552 2.28 -8.29 30.61
N ASP A 553 2.05 -9.42 31.28
CA ASP A 553 2.98 -10.54 31.42
C ASP A 553 3.28 -11.27 30.09
N ARG A 554 2.43 -11.10 29.06
CA ARG A 554 2.62 -11.68 27.73
C ARG A 554 3.38 -10.78 26.75
N VAL A 555 3.76 -9.56 27.15
CA VAL A 555 4.40 -8.60 26.25
C VAL A 555 5.90 -8.85 26.19
N ASP A 556 6.42 -9.20 25.01
CA ASP A 556 7.86 -9.35 24.79
C ASP A 556 8.59 -8.01 25.00
N GLU A 557 9.54 -7.98 25.95
CA GLU A 557 10.36 -6.81 26.26
C GLU A 557 11.20 -6.33 25.06
N LYS A 558 11.47 -7.22 24.09
CA LYS A 558 12.12 -6.89 22.81
C LYS A 558 11.20 -6.14 21.86
N VAL A 559 9.88 -6.22 22.05
CA VAL A 559 8.89 -5.51 21.24
C VAL A 559 8.51 -4.19 21.91
N VAL A 560 8.15 -4.24 23.20
CA VAL A 560 7.88 -3.04 24.01
C VAL A 560 8.71 -3.11 25.29
N PRO A 561 9.70 -2.23 25.49
CA PRO A 561 10.51 -2.21 26.71
C PRO A 561 9.68 -2.06 27.99
N ARG A 562 10.10 -2.71 29.08
CA ARG A 562 9.36 -2.78 30.35
C ARG A 562 8.92 -1.42 30.91
N HIS A 563 9.80 -0.41 30.86
CA HIS A 563 9.46 0.95 31.31
C HIS A 563 8.31 1.58 30.50
N LYS A 564 8.20 1.25 29.20
CA LYS A 564 7.08 1.68 28.34
C LYS A 564 5.81 0.90 28.65
N GLN A 565 5.92 -0.40 28.91
CA GLN A 565 4.78 -1.23 29.35
C GLN A 565 4.16 -0.68 30.64
N GLU A 566 4.98 -0.35 31.64
CA GLU A 566 4.53 0.26 32.89
C GLU A 566 3.87 1.63 32.68
N ALA A 567 4.42 2.46 31.77
CA ALA A 567 3.81 3.73 31.41
C ALA A 567 2.42 3.53 30.78
N VAL A 568 2.28 2.56 29.86
CA VAL A 568 0.99 2.22 29.26
C VAL A 568 0.01 1.70 30.33
N ARG A 569 0.44 0.82 31.24
CA ARG A 569 -0.41 0.32 32.33
C ARG A 569 -0.98 1.45 33.18
N ARG A 570 -0.14 2.39 33.63
CA ARG A 570 -0.58 3.58 34.40
C ARG A 570 -1.60 4.43 33.64
N VAL A 571 -1.37 4.65 32.35
CA VAL A 571 -2.32 5.37 31.48
C VAL A 571 -3.66 4.63 31.44
N LEU A 572 -3.66 3.33 31.17
CA LEU A 572 -4.88 2.53 31.06
C LEU A 572 -5.68 2.49 32.37
N GLU A 573 -5.00 2.34 33.50
CA GLU A 573 -5.60 2.39 34.84
C GLU A 573 -6.29 3.74 35.08
N TRP A 574 -5.61 4.85 34.75
CA TRP A 574 -6.16 6.18 34.92
C TRP A 574 -7.39 6.42 34.04
N TYR A 575 -7.35 6.05 32.75
CA TYR A 575 -8.50 6.22 31.85
C TYR A 575 -9.69 5.35 32.27
N LYS A 576 -9.44 4.12 32.73
CA LYS A 576 -10.49 3.24 33.23
C LYS A 576 -11.14 3.79 34.50
N ALA A 577 -10.36 4.35 35.42
CA ALA A 577 -10.86 4.93 36.66
C ALA A 577 -11.65 6.24 36.43
N ASN A 578 -11.15 7.13 35.57
CA ASN A 578 -11.73 8.47 35.37
C ASN A 578 -12.80 8.51 34.27
N HIS A 579 -12.79 7.56 33.33
CA HIS A 579 -13.74 7.48 32.21
C HIS A 579 -14.33 6.07 32.04
N PRO A 580 -14.93 5.47 33.10
CA PRO A 580 -15.31 4.06 33.13
C PRO A 580 -16.34 3.67 32.04
N VAL A 581 -17.23 4.58 31.66
CA VAL A 581 -18.22 4.33 30.60
C VAL A 581 -17.53 4.18 29.24
N TRP A 582 -16.58 5.07 28.92
CA TRP A 582 -15.88 5.08 27.63
C TRP A 582 -14.87 3.93 27.52
N PHE A 583 -14.33 3.45 28.64
CA PHE A 583 -13.39 2.34 28.72
C PHE A 583 -14.02 1.07 29.29
N SER A 584 -15.34 0.93 29.19
CA SER A 584 -16.09 -0.27 29.63
C SER A 584 -15.65 -1.54 28.92
N TRP A 585 -15.09 -1.42 27.73
CA TRP A 585 -14.48 -2.50 26.96
C TRP A 585 -13.14 -2.99 27.52
N LEU A 586 -12.47 -2.26 28.41
CA LEU A 586 -11.09 -2.56 28.82
C LEU A 586 -11.03 -3.34 30.14
N GLU A 587 -10.31 -4.47 30.13
CA GLU A 587 -9.89 -5.22 31.32
C GLU A 587 -8.36 -5.26 31.42
N LEU A 588 -7.83 -5.16 32.64
CA LEU A 588 -6.40 -5.18 32.90
C LEU A 588 -6.11 -6.46 33.70
N GLY A 589 -5.25 -7.31 33.13
CA GLY A 589 -4.73 -8.53 33.75
C GLY A 589 -3.56 -8.26 34.69
#